data_AF-A0A2M9H808-F1
#
_entry.id   AF-A0A2M9H808-F1
#
_cell.length_a   1.000
_cell.length_b   1.000
_cell.length_c   1.000
_cell.angle_alpha   90.00
_cell.angle_beta   90.00
_cell.angle_gamma   90.00
#
_symmetry.space_group_name_H-M   'P 1'
#
loop_
_entity.id
_entity.type
_entity.pdbx_description
1 polymer ?
#
loop_
_entity_poly.entity_id
_entity_poly.type
_entity_poly.pdbx_seq_one_letter_code
_entity_poly.pdbx_strand_id
1 'polypeptide(L)'
;MNDSAMTVITTAMWLMLPVLETVGVTAAPWATDRYEMFGVTVPPAAFSDIRLAGLRRNYSLTVGGFGGILALVDFGVWLGFGPTVAFWTAVIALVLIMAFGFVWWQRCRREMISVKTERGWKATGDRRVAVIDDSLPKPLPLWWDLVYVAIIAATVIVGYAGYDSMPQRVPMHMNMAGVVDGWADKSPWLIWLAPGFELAIVTVMVLGHIAILYSGRLIDPHRPPRSVWRHAAIMRVWSVYTLLVGIAVMLGVGLTLQLGMLGMVPLGLMGTTGMFVAMLAFAGCIVVILFYGRNGSHADDVEVGETGTEDETMP
;
A
#
# COMPACT_ATOMS: atom_id res chain seq x y z
N MET A 1 17.45 15.06 -21.41
CA MET A 1 17.45 15.39 -19.96
C MET A 1 18.84 15.10 -19.47
N ASN A 2 19.54 16.07 -18.87
CA ASN A 2 20.92 15.84 -18.39
C ASN A 2 20.91 14.71 -17.34
N ASP A 3 21.89 13.82 -17.40
CA ASP A 3 22.02 12.67 -16.48
C ASP A 3 21.95 13.08 -15.00
N SER A 4 22.40 14.30 -14.68
CA SER A 4 22.30 14.87 -13.34
C SER A 4 20.86 15.10 -12.85
N ALA A 5 19.94 15.55 -13.72
CA ALA A 5 18.55 15.77 -13.35
C ALA A 5 17.82 14.46 -13.06
N MET A 6 18.08 13.42 -13.86
CA MET A 6 17.50 12.09 -13.66
C MET A 6 17.97 11.44 -12.35
N THR A 7 19.26 11.56 -12.03
CA THR A 7 19.81 11.07 -10.76
C THR A 7 19.22 11.80 -9.56
N VAL A 8 19.06 13.13 -9.64
CA VAL A 8 18.44 13.91 -8.57
C VAL A 8 16.98 13.54 -8.37
N ILE A 9 16.19 13.43 -9.46
CA ILE A 9 14.79 13.02 -9.40
C ILE A 9 14.67 11.62 -8.79
N THR A 10 15.45 10.66 -9.29
CA THR A 10 15.41 9.28 -8.80
C THR A 10 15.80 9.20 -7.33
N THR A 11 16.84 9.94 -6.90
CA THR A 11 17.24 10.02 -5.50
C THR A 11 16.15 10.62 -4.62
N ALA A 12 15.53 11.72 -5.05
CA ALA A 12 14.43 12.34 -4.33
C ALA A 12 13.24 11.37 -4.16
N MET A 13 12.94 10.55 -5.17
CA MET A 13 11.91 9.52 -5.07
C MET A 13 12.24 8.46 -4.02
N TRP A 14 13.49 7.98 -3.95
CA TRP A 14 13.94 7.03 -2.91
C TRP A 14 13.79 7.61 -1.50
N LEU A 15 14.23 8.85 -1.29
CA LEU A 15 14.10 9.54 0.00
C LEU A 15 12.63 9.75 0.41
N MET A 16 11.71 9.83 -0.55
CA MET A 16 10.27 10.01 -0.28
C MET A 16 9.56 8.71 0.11
N LEU A 17 10.07 7.53 -0.26
CA LEU A 17 9.40 6.27 0.08
C LEU A 17 9.27 6.02 1.59
N PRO A 18 10.33 6.16 2.42
CA PRO A 18 10.21 6.03 3.88
C PRO A 18 9.24 7.04 4.49
N VAL A 19 9.14 8.24 3.90
CA VAL A 19 8.20 9.26 4.34
C VAL A 19 6.76 8.81 4.06
N LEU A 20 6.47 8.34 2.85
CA LEU A 20 5.15 7.83 2.49
C LEU A 20 4.75 6.62 3.33
N GLU A 21 5.68 5.67 3.56
CA GLU A 21 5.43 4.54 4.46
C GLU A 21 5.12 5.02 5.88
N THR A 22 5.91 5.95 6.43
CA THR A 22 5.67 6.52 7.76
C THR A 22 4.27 7.13 7.85
N VAL A 23 3.85 7.89 6.83
CA VAL A 23 2.48 8.45 6.78
C VAL A 23 1.44 7.34 6.79
N GLY A 24 1.62 6.28 5.99
CA GLY A 24 0.70 5.14 5.95
C GLY A 24 0.59 4.42 7.30
N VAL A 25 1.73 4.09 7.92
CA VAL A 25 1.78 3.37 9.21
C VAL A 25 1.22 4.23 10.34
N THR A 26 1.51 5.54 10.36
CA THR A 26 0.98 6.44 11.40
C THR A 26 -0.52 6.71 11.23
N ALA A 27 -1.04 6.67 10.01
CA ALA A 27 -2.46 6.80 9.73
C ALA A 27 -3.28 5.54 10.04
N ALA A 28 -2.64 4.36 10.10
CA ALA A 28 -3.30 3.07 10.32
C ALA A 28 -4.34 3.05 11.48
N PRO A 29 -4.03 3.51 12.71
CA PRO A 29 -5.01 3.48 13.82
C PRO A 29 -6.21 4.43 13.62
N TRP A 30 -6.10 5.41 12.73
CA TRP A 30 -7.18 6.34 12.39
C TRP A 30 -8.05 5.85 11.24
N ALA A 31 -7.55 4.88 10.47
CA ALA A 31 -8.27 4.24 9.38
C ALA A 31 -8.96 2.93 9.79
N THR A 32 -8.60 2.36 10.94
CA THR A 32 -9.33 1.24 11.54
C THR A 32 -10.73 1.64 12.02
N ASP A 33 -11.65 0.67 12.01
CA ASP A 33 -13.09 0.89 12.23
C ASP A 33 -13.41 1.60 13.57
N ARG A 34 -14.56 2.28 13.64
CA ARG A 34 -15.10 2.95 14.84
C ARG A 34 -15.47 1.96 15.94
N TYR A 35 -15.37 0.65 15.72
CA TYR A 35 -15.60 -0.36 16.75
C TYR A 35 -14.37 -1.20 17.05
N GLU A 36 -13.23 -0.89 16.42
CA GLU A 36 -11.97 -1.59 16.63
C GLU A 36 -10.83 -0.63 16.91
N MET A 37 -10.03 -0.97 17.91
CA MET A 37 -8.87 -0.21 18.30
C MET A 37 -7.70 -1.15 18.51
N PHE A 38 -6.67 -1.02 17.67
CA PHE A 38 -5.51 -1.92 17.67
C PHE A 38 -5.88 -3.42 17.58
N GLY A 39 -6.94 -3.76 16.84
CA GLY A 39 -7.43 -5.14 16.70
C GLY A 39 -8.20 -5.67 17.93
N VAL A 40 -8.72 -4.78 18.77
CA VAL A 40 -9.58 -5.09 19.91
C VAL A 40 -10.93 -4.42 19.71
N THR A 41 -12.03 -5.17 19.82
CA THR A 41 -13.39 -4.62 19.72
C THR A 41 -13.73 -3.77 20.94
N VAL A 42 -14.25 -2.56 20.69
CA VAL A 42 -14.57 -1.55 21.71
C VAL A 42 -16.04 -1.12 21.57
N PRO A 43 -16.82 -1.04 22.66
CA PRO A 43 -18.20 -0.55 22.61
C PRO A 43 -18.30 0.91 22.14
N PRO A 44 -19.37 1.31 21.42
CA PRO A 44 -19.56 2.68 20.94
C PRO A 44 -19.43 3.75 22.04
N ALA A 45 -19.97 3.46 23.23
CA ALA A 45 -19.96 4.37 24.39
C ALA A 45 -18.56 4.61 24.98
N ALA A 46 -17.58 3.76 24.66
CA ALA A 46 -16.22 3.95 25.13
C ALA A 46 -15.39 4.87 24.22
N PHE A 47 -15.79 5.10 22.96
CA PHE A 47 -15.01 5.94 22.02
C PHE A 47 -14.93 7.42 22.41
N SER A 48 -15.82 7.91 23.26
CA SER A 48 -15.79 9.26 23.82
C SER A 48 -14.78 9.43 24.97
N ASP A 49 -14.12 8.34 25.40
CA ASP A 49 -13.13 8.38 26.48
C ASP A 49 -11.82 9.03 26.00
N ILE A 50 -11.45 10.14 26.65
CA ILE A 50 -10.22 10.93 26.40
C ILE A 50 -8.98 10.03 26.43
N ARG A 51 -8.97 8.98 27.26
CA ARG A 51 -7.82 8.06 27.39
C ARG A 51 -7.57 7.25 26.11
N LEU A 52 -8.63 6.88 25.39
CA LEU A 52 -8.52 6.13 24.13
C LEU A 52 -8.08 7.04 22.98
N ALA A 53 -8.59 8.27 22.92
CA ALA A 53 -8.09 9.27 21.97
C ALA A 53 -6.58 9.55 22.17
N GLY A 54 -6.12 9.58 23.43
CA GLY A 54 -4.71 9.71 23.78
C GLY A 54 -3.83 8.57 23.24
N LEU A 55 -4.30 7.33 23.25
CA LEU A 55 -3.52 6.18 22.78
C LEU A 55 -3.26 6.20 21.26
N ARG A 56 -4.26 6.57 20.45
CA ARG A 56 -4.10 6.74 18.99
C ARG A 56 -3.11 7.86 18.67
N ARG A 57 -3.25 8.99 19.38
CA ARG A 57 -2.33 10.12 19.23
C ARG A 57 -0.91 9.74 19.62
N ASN A 58 -0.71 9.06 20.75
CA ASN A 58 0.60 8.62 21.20
C ASN A 58 1.24 7.65 20.20
N TYR A 59 0.48 6.66 19.69
CA TYR A 59 0.99 5.78 18.63
C TYR A 59 1.49 6.58 17.43
N SER A 60 0.65 7.49 16.93
CA SER A 60 0.94 8.26 15.72
C SER A 60 2.13 9.21 15.91
N LEU A 61 2.22 9.86 17.07
CA LEU A 61 3.34 10.73 17.41
C LEU A 61 4.64 9.95 17.59
N THR A 62 4.61 8.78 18.23
CA THR A 62 5.82 7.97 18.44
C THR A 62 6.33 7.37 17.14
N VAL A 63 5.46 6.74 16.35
CA VAL A 63 5.85 6.14 15.06
C VAL A 63 6.20 7.23 14.05
N GLY A 64 5.45 8.34 14.03
CA GLY A 64 5.71 9.47 13.14
C GLY A 64 6.99 10.21 13.51
N GLY A 65 7.27 10.39 14.80
CA GLY A 65 8.53 10.94 15.27
C GLY A 65 9.72 10.05 14.90
N PHE A 66 9.60 8.73 15.06
CA PHE A 66 10.63 7.78 14.65
C PHE A 66 10.89 7.81 13.14
N GLY A 67 9.83 7.74 12.32
CA GLY A 67 9.97 7.84 10.86
C GLY A 67 10.50 9.19 10.40
N GLY A 68 10.10 10.29 11.06
CA GLY A 68 10.63 11.63 10.81
C GLY A 68 12.12 11.75 11.12
N ILE A 69 12.60 11.14 12.22
CA ILE A 69 14.03 11.08 12.54
C ILE A 69 14.78 10.29 11.45
N LEU A 70 14.26 9.14 11.03
CA LEU A 70 14.90 8.35 9.97
C LEU A 70 14.94 9.09 8.64
N ALA A 71 13.88 9.82 8.27
CA ALA A 71 13.88 10.65 7.07
C ALA A 71 14.93 11.79 7.14
N LEU A 72 15.11 12.41 8.31
CA LEU A 72 16.16 13.42 8.51
C LEU A 72 17.56 12.83 8.44
N VAL A 73 17.76 11.63 9.01
CA VAL A 73 19.03 10.89 8.91
C VAL A 73 19.33 10.56 7.46
N ASP A 74 18.35 10.04 6.72
CA ASP A 74 18.49 9.65 5.32
C ASP A 74 18.83 10.85 4.43
N PHE A 75 18.16 11.98 4.67
CA PHE A 75 18.49 13.26 4.02
C PHE A 75 19.90 13.76 4.36
N GLY A 76 20.32 13.65 5.62
CA GLY A 76 21.69 14.00 6.05
C GLY A 76 22.74 13.08 5.42
N VAL A 77 22.45 11.78 5.31
CA VAL A 77 23.32 10.79 4.67
C VAL A 77 23.47 11.11 3.18
N TRP A 78 22.39 11.48 2.50
CA TRP A 78 22.45 11.91 1.12
C TRP A 78 23.38 13.11 0.92
N LEU A 79 23.27 14.13 1.77
CA LEU A 79 24.14 15.32 1.69
C LEU A 79 25.61 15.03 2.02
N GLY A 80 25.88 14.09 2.94
CA GLY A 80 27.25 13.82 3.43
C GLY A 80 27.99 12.70 2.68
N PHE A 81 27.29 11.66 2.25
CA PHE A 81 27.87 10.41 1.74
C PHE A 81 27.40 10.04 0.32
N GLY A 82 26.46 10.81 -0.26
CA GLY A 82 26.00 10.65 -1.63
C GLY A 82 24.84 9.66 -1.81
N PRO A 83 24.32 9.54 -3.05
CA PRO A 83 23.06 8.85 -3.36
C PRO A 83 23.10 7.34 -3.13
N THR A 84 24.25 6.69 -3.30
CA THR A 84 24.39 5.24 -3.10
C THR A 84 24.20 4.84 -1.64
N VAL A 85 24.80 5.59 -0.71
CA VAL A 85 24.68 5.32 0.72
C VAL A 85 23.26 5.67 1.19
N ALA A 86 22.72 6.79 0.72
CA ALA A 86 21.35 7.22 0.99
C ALA A 86 20.31 6.17 0.55
N PHE A 87 20.50 5.53 -0.61
CA PHE A 87 19.62 4.46 -1.05
C PHE A 87 19.56 3.30 -0.05
N TRP A 88 20.71 2.81 0.41
CA TRP A 88 20.74 1.70 1.36
C TRP A 88 20.18 2.11 2.73
N THR A 89 20.42 3.35 3.17
CA THR A 89 19.81 3.86 4.40
C THR A 89 18.30 4.00 4.28
N ALA A 90 17.77 4.42 3.13
CA ALA A 90 16.34 4.44 2.85
C ALA A 90 15.73 3.04 2.92
N VAL A 91 16.36 2.04 2.31
CA VAL A 91 15.91 0.63 2.37
C VAL A 91 15.90 0.13 3.82
N ILE A 92 16.95 0.41 4.60
CA ILE A 92 17.00 0.07 6.02
C ILE A 92 15.91 0.81 6.79
N ALA A 93 15.67 2.08 6.50
CA ALA A 93 14.65 2.89 7.13
C ALA A 93 13.25 2.30 6.90
N LEU A 94 12.92 1.84 5.69
CA LEU A 94 11.64 1.18 5.39
C LEU A 94 11.40 -0.02 6.33
N VAL A 95 12.39 -0.90 6.43
CA VAL A 95 12.32 -2.09 7.29
C VAL A 95 12.18 -1.70 8.76
N LEU A 96 12.94 -0.70 9.22
CA LEU A 96 12.88 -0.23 10.61
C LEU A 96 11.54 0.43 10.94
N ILE A 97 10.96 1.24 10.04
CA ILE A 97 9.66 1.89 10.22
C ILE A 97 8.57 0.83 10.38
N MET A 98 8.54 -0.17 9.49
CA MET A 98 7.58 -1.27 9.57
C MET A 98 7.75 -2.07 10.87
N ALA A 99 8.97 -2.48 11.20
CA ALA A 99 9.23 -3.27 12.41
C ALA A 99 8.87 -2.49 13.69
N PHE A 100 9.27 -1.22 13.78
CA PHE A 100 8.97 -0.37 14.92
C PHE A 100 7.46 -0.10 15.04
N GLY A 101 6.81 0.24 13.92
CA GLY A 101 5.37 0.45 13.86
C GLY A 101 4.57 -0.78 14.29
N PHE A 102 5.00 -1.97 13.90
CA PHE A 102 4.41 -3.24 14.32
C PHE A 102 4.62 -3.51 15.82
N VAL A 103 5.82 -3.33 16.34
CA VAL A 103 6.10 -3.51 17.78
C VAL A 103 5.26 -2.55 18.62
N TRP A 104 5.17 -1.29 18.22
CA TRP A 104 4.35 -0.30 18.91
C TRP A 104 2.86 -0.63 18.81
N TRP A 105 2.42 -1.18 17.68
CA TRP A 105 1.03 -1.64 17.49
C TRP A 105 0.69 -2.75 18.46
N GLN A 106 1.59 -3.73 18.63
CA GLN A 106 1.41 -4.81 19.60
C GLN A 106 1.39 -4.30 21.05
N ARG A 107 2.18 -3.27 21.39
CA ARG A 107 2.13 -2.63 22.70
C ARG A 107 0.77 -1.99 22.97
N CYS A 108 0.27 -1.16 22.06
CA CYS A 108 -1.05 -0.54 22.18
C CYS A 108 -2.17 -1.59 22.23
N ARG A 109 -2.05 -2.67 21.44
CA ARG A 109 -2.98 -3.81 21.48
C ARG A 109 -3.03 -4.47 22.85
N ARG A 110 -1.89 -4.71 23.49
CA ARG A 110 -1.83 -5.30 24.84
C ARG A 110 -2.48 -4.41 25.89
N GLU A 111 -2.24 -3.10 25.81
CA GLU A 111 -2.90 -2.12 26.69
C GLU A 111 -4.43 -2.13 26.51
N MET A 112 -4.90 -2.18 25.26
CA MET A 112 -6.32 -2.31 24.96
C MET A 112 -6.94 -3.61 25.49
N ILE A 113 -6.20 -4.72 25.47
CA ILE A 113 -6.67 -5.99 26.05
C ILE A 113 -6.80 -5.89 27.58
N SER A 114 -5.88 -5.21 28.28
CA SER A 114 -6.02 -5.01 29.73
C SER A 114 -7.24 -4.15 30.05
N VAL A 115 -7.41 -3.01 29.35
CA VAL A 115 -8.57 -2.13 29.53
C VAL A 115 -9.88 -2.88 29.25
N LYS A 116 -9.92 -3.70 28.21
CA LYS A 116 -11.08 -4.55 27.88
C LYS A 116 -11.43 -5.50 29.04
N THR A 117 -10.41 -6.09 29.67
CA THR A 117 -10.55 -7.04 30.78
C THR A 117 -11.02 -6.31 32.05
N GLU A 118 -10.41 -5.17 32.38
CA GLU A 118 -10.76 -4.34 33.54
C GLU A 118 -12.21 -3.83 33.47
N ARG A 119 -12.65 -3.37 32.29
CA ARG A 119 -13.99 -2.84 32.08
C ARG A 119 -15.05 -3.92 31.86
N GLY A 120 -14.65 -5.20 31.87
CA GLY A 120 -15.55 -6.33 31.66
C GLY A 120 -16.27 -6.29 30.30
N TRP A 121 -15.65 -5.66 29.29
CA TRP A 121 -16.25 -5.53 27.96
C TRP A 121 -16.39 -6.91 27.31
N LYS A 122 -17.61 -7.45 27.38
CA LYS A 122 -18.01 -8.60 26.59
C LYS A 122 -18.34 -8.10 25.19
N ALA A 123 -17.88 -8.83 24.18
CA ALA A 123 -18.31 -8.58 22.81
C ALA A 123 -19.80 -8.92 22.71
N THR A 124 -20.68 -7.98 23.01
CA THR A 124 -22.10 -8.07 22.65
C THR A 124 -22.18 -7.79 21.16
N GLY A 125 -21.88 -8.82 20.38
CA GLY A 125 -21.94 -8.76 18.93
C GLY A 125 -22.31 -10.13 18.42
N ASP A 126 -23.62 -10.39 18.33
CA ASP A 126 -24.15 -11.49 17.56
C ASP A 126 -23.47 -11.47 16.19
N ARG A 127 -22.65 -12.51 15.93
CA ARG A 127 -22.12 -12.83 14.61
C ARG A 127 -23.31 -13.09 13.69
N ARG A 128 -23.82 -12.07 13.04
CA ARG A 128 -24.72 -12.24 11.90
C ARG A 128 -23.92 -12.00 10.64
N VAL A 129 -23.60 -13.10 9.96
CA VAL A 129 -23.19 -13.10 8.56
C VAL A 129 -24.34 -12.44 7.80
N ALA A 130 -24.12 -11.26 7.25
CA ALA A 130 -25.12 -10.63 6.43
C ALA A 130 -25.38 -11.52 5.21
N VAL A 131 -26.65 -11.73 4.91
CA VAL A 131 -27.08 -12.31 3.65
C VAL A 131 -26.52 -11.40 2.55
N ILE A 132 -25.73 -11.98 1.63
CA ILE A 132 -25.17 -11.27 0.49
C ILE A 132 -26.35 -10.89 -0.41
N ASP A 133 -26.72 -9.62 -0.40
CA ASP A 133 -27.66 -9.06 -1.36
C ASP A 133 -26.91 -8.78 -2.68
N ASP A 134 -27.55 -9.06 -3.81
CA ASP A 134 -27.01 -8.81 -5.15
C ASP A 134 -26.84 -7.31 -5.45
N SER A 135 -27.48 -6.43 -4.67
CA SER A 135 -27.33 -4.98 -4.75
C SER A 135 -25.96 -4.45 -4.25
N LEU A 136 -25.16 -5.29 -3.58
CA LEU A 136 -23.89 -4.88 -2.97
C LEU A 136 -22.76 -4.73 -4.01
N PRO A 137 -21.85 -3.74 -3.85
CA PRO A 137 -20.67 -3.63 -4.68
C PRO A 137 -19.80 -4.89 -4.60
N LYS A 138 -19.71 -5.65 -5.68
CA LYS A 138 -18.88 -6.87 -5.72
C LYS A 138 -17.42 -6.50 -5.97
N PRO A 139 -16.45 -7.12 -5.25
CA PRO A 139 -15.04 -7.01 -5.61
C PRO A 139 -14.82 -7.57 -7.02
N LEU A 140 -13.72 -7.15 -7.66
CA LEU A 140 -13.38 -7.67 -8.97
C LEU A 140 -13.22 -9.20 -8.89
N PRO A 141 -13.81 -9.95 -9.82
CA PRO A 141 -13.56 -11.38 -9.91
C PRO A 141 -12.13 -11.65 -10.42
N LEU A 142 -11.54 -12.77 -9.99
CA LEU A 142 -10.14 -13.14 -10.32
C LEU A 142 -9.85 -13.26 -11.82
N TRP A 143 -10.86 -13.42 -12.68
CA TRP A 143 -10.61 -13.48 -14.12
C TRP A 143 -10.09 -12.15 -14.70
N TRP A 144 -10.25 -11.02 -13.99
CA TRP A 144 -9.59 -9.77 -14.37
C TRP A 144 -8.06 -9.87 -14.31
N ASP A 145 -7.52 -10.74 -13.44
CA ASP A 145 -6.08 -10.97 -13.33
C ASP A 145 -5.52 -11.67 -14.59
N LEU A 146 -6.38 -12.16 -15.51
CA LEU A 146 -5.93 -12.63 -16.83
C LEU A 146 -5.27 -11.54 -17.67
N VAL A 147 -5.52 -10.25 -17.36
CA VAL A 147 -4.77 -9.14 -17.98
C VAL A 147 -3.27 -9.29 -17.74
N TYR A 148 -2.87 -9.87 -16.61
CA TYR A 148 -1.48 -10.12 -16.29
C TYR A 148 -0.84 -11.15 -17.21
N VAL A 149 -1.59 -12.20 -17.55
CA VAL A 149 -1.15 -13.21 -18.53
C VAL A 149 -0.94 -12.57 -19.89
N ALA A 150 -1.83 -11.65 -20.30
CA ALA A 150 -1.68 -10.91 -21.54
C ALA A 150 -0.42 -10.02 -21.55
N ILE A 151 -0.09 -9.37 -20.42
CA ILE A 151 1.13 -8.56 -20.29
C ILE A 151 2.37 -9.46 -20.37
N ILE A 152 2.41 -10.58 -19.64
CA ILE A 152 3.54 -11.53 -19.72
C ILE A 152 3.71 -12.07 -21.14
N ALA A 153 2.60 -12.42 -21.81
CA ALA A 153 2.65 -12.87 -23.20
C ALA A 153 3.22 -11.78 -24.13
N ALA A 154 2.84 -10.51 -23.93
CA ALA A 154 3.40 -9.39 -24.67
C ALA A 154 4.91 -9.22 -24.40
N THR A 155 5.35 -9.32 -23.14
CA THR A 155 6.78 -9.25 -22.77
C THR A 155 7.58 -10.38 -23.41
N VAL A 156 7.03 -11.59 -23.47
CA VAL A 156 7.63 -12.74 -24.17
C VAL A 156 7.71 -12.48 -25.68
N ILE A 157 6.63 -12.00 -26.31
CA ILE A 157 6.59 -11.68 -27.75
C ILE A 157 7.64 -10.62 -28.08
N VAL A 158 7.73 -9.54 -27.31
CA VAL A 158 8.74 -8.48 -27.46
C VAL A 158 10.16 -9.06 -27.34
N GLY A 159 10.37 -9.97 -26.37
CA GLY A 159 11.64 -10.65 -26.18
C GLY A 159 12.09 -11.47 -27.38
N TYR A 160 11.19 -12.29 -27.93
CA TYR A 160 11.48 -13.11 -29.11
C TYR A 160 11.64 -12.26 -30.38
N ALA A 161 10.76 -11.28 -30.60
CA ALA A 161 10.84 -10.38 -31.75
C ALA A 161 12.11 -9.52 -31.74
N GLY A 162 12.58 -9.13 -30.56
CA GLY A 162 13.79 -8.34 -30.38
C GLY A 162 15.09 -9.15 -30.28
N TYR A 163 15.03 -10.49 -30.19
CA TYR A 163 16.20 -11.30 -29.84
C TYR A 163 17.37 -11.11 -30.81
N ASP A 164 17.11 -10.98 -32.12
CA ASP A 164 18.16 -10.76 -33.11
C ASP A 164 18.91 -9.45 -32.87
N SER A 165 18.18 -8.40 -32.48
CA SER A 165 18.73 -7.08 -32.12
C SER A 165 19.42 -7.04 -30.75
N MET A 166 19.24 -8.06 -29.91
CA MET A 166 19.83 -8.10 -28.57
C MET A 166 21.37 -8.01 -28.65
N PRO A 167 22.00 -7.07 -27.91
CA PRO A 167 23.44 -6.91 -27.86
C PRO A 167 24.17 -8.19 -27.40
N GLN A 168 25.42 -8.37 -27.83
CA GLN A 168 26.26 -9.50 -27.39
C GLN A 168 26.58 -9.43 -25.89
N ARG A 169 26.68 -8.20 -25.35
CA ARG A 169 26.86 -7.90 -23.93
C ARG A 169 25.62 -7.16 -23.45
N VAL A 170 24.84 -7.79 -22.58
CA VAL A 170 23.61 -7.24 -22.02
C VAL A 170 23.90 -6.65 -20.64
N PRO A 171 23.54 -5.38 -20.39
CA PRO A 171 23.69 -4.77 -19.07
C PRO A 171 22.70 -5.41 -18.09
N MET A 172 23.20 -5.92 -16.97
CA MET A 172 22.40 -6.59 -15.94
C MET A 172 22.32 -5.81 -14.64
N HIS A 173 23.32 -4.96 -14.38
CA HIS A 173 23.39 -4.16 -13.16
C HIS A 173 23.99 -2.79 -13.48
N MET A 174 23.45 -1.76 -12.83
CA MET A 174 23.86 -0.37 -12.95
C MET A 174 23.99 0.19 -11.56
N ASN A 175 25.12 0.85 -11.29
CA ASN A 175 25.31 1.56 -10.04
C ASN A 175 24.50 2.86 -10.01
N MET A 176 24.44 3.50 -8.84
CA MET A 176 23.64 4.71 -8.64
C MET A 176 24.20 5.96 -9.34
N ALA A 177 25.44 5.91 -9.85
CA ALA A 177 25.98 6.94 -10.74
C ALA A 177 25.50 6.75 -12.19
N GLY A 178 24.71 5.71 -12.43
CA GLY A 178 24.19 5.34 -13.73
C GLY A 178 25.18 4.65 -14.65
N VAL A 179 26.26 4.12 -14.08
CA VAL A 179 27.26 3.36 -14.82
C VAL A 179 26.95 1.88 -14.70
N VAL A 180 26.90 1.19 -15.84
CA VAL A 180 26.73 -0.27 -15.89
C VAL A 180 28.02 -0.94 -15.41
N ASP A 181 27.92 -1.68 -14.32
CA ASP A 181 29.04 -2.41 -13.70
C ASP A 181 28.81 -3.94 -13.68
N GLY A 182 27.64 -4.42 -14.11
CA GLY A 182 27.35 -5.84 -14.29
C GLY A 182 26.84 -6.16 -15.69
N TRP A 183 27.42 -7.18 -16.32
CA TRP A 183 27.14 -7.60 -17.69
C TRP A 183 26.89 -9.10 -17.78
N ALA A 184 26.04 -9.50 -18.72
CA ALA A 184 25.85 -10.89 -19.14
C ALA A 184 26.07 -11.05 -20.64
N ASP A 185 26.46 -12.25 -21.05
CA ASP A 185 26.57 -12.58 -22.48
C ASP A 185 25.20 -12.97 -23.05
N LYS A 186 24.98 -12.64 -24.33
CA LYS A 186 23.75 -12.97 -25.04
C LYS A 186 23.47 -14.48 -24.96
N SER A 187 22.28 -14.81 -24.48
CA SER A 187 21.79 -16.18 -24.40
C SER A 187 20.28 -16.18 -24.61
N PRO A 188 19.71 -17.21 -25.27
CA PRO A 188 18.25 -17.37 -25.38
C PRO A 188 17.54 -17.34 -24.02
N TRP A 189 18.26 -17.69 -22.93
CA TRP A 189 17.72 -17.67 -21.58
C TRP A 189 17.40 -16.27 -21.06
N LEU A 190 18.10 -15.22 -21.52
CA LEU A 190 17.88 -13.86 -21.02
C LEU A 190 16.46 -13.34 -21.34
N ILE A 191 15.86 -13.81 -22.43
CA ILE A 191 14.47 -13.47 -22.81
C ILE A 191 13.49 -13.80 -21.68
N TRP A 192 13.78 -14.84 -20.88
CA TRP A 192 12.90 -15.35 -19.83
C TRP A 192 13.08 -14.65 -18.48
N LEU A 193 14.10 -13.80 -18.32
CA LEU A 193 14.35 -13.12 -17.05
C LEU A 193 13.21 -12.16 -16.68
N ALA A 194 12.78 -11.30 -17.61
CA ALA A 194 11.69 -10.36 -17.33
C ALA A 194 10.33 -11.07 -17.15
N PRO A 195 9.93 -12.04 -18.01
CA PRO A 195 8.74 -12.85 -17.75
C PRO A 195 8.78 -13.62 -16.43
N GLY A 196 9.95 -14.12 -16.02
CA GLY A 196 10.13 -14.78 -14.73
C GLY A 196 9.94 -13.82 -13.55
N PHE A 197 10.45 -12.60 -13.66
CA PHE A 197 10.21 -11.53 -12.69
C PHE A 197 8.73 -11.13 -12.64
N GLU A 198 8.08 -10.94 -13.79
CA GLU A 198 6.65 -10.66 -13.88
C GLU A 198 5.82 -11.77 -13.25
N LEU A 199 6.18 -13.04 -13.45
CA LEU A 199 5.50 -14.18 -12.83
C LEU A 199 5.55 -14.12 -11.30
N ALA A 200 6.70 -13.73 -10.73
CA ALA A 200 6.82 -13.53 -9.29
C ALA A 200 5.92 -12.40 -8.79
N ILE A 201 5.89 -11.26 -9.49
CA ILE A 201 5.01 -10.12 -9.17
C ILE A 201 3.54 -10.52 -9.26
N VAL A 202 3.13 -11.18 -10.36
CA VAL A 202 1.75 -11.64 -10.56
C VAL A 202 1.33 -12.59 -9.45
N THR A 203 2.21 -13.50 -9.04
CA THR A 203 1.92 -14.42 -7.94
C THR A 203 1.57 -13.63 -6.67
N VAL A 204 2.37 -12.62 -6.31
CA VAL A 204 2.10 -11.79 -5.13
C VAL A 204 0.79 -11.00 -5.29
N MET A 205 0.54 -10.41 -6.46
CA MET A 205 -0.67 -9.62 -6.71
C MET A 205 -1.95 -10.47 -6.67
N VAL A 206 -1.93 -11.65 -7.28
CA VAL A 206 -3.06 -12.59 -7.28
C VAL A 206 -3.31 -13.13 -5.87
N LEU A 207 -2.26 -13.49 -5.11
CA LEU A 207 -2.41 -13.89 -3.71
C LEU A 207 -3.01 -12.76 -2.86
N GLY A 208 -2.61 -11.51 -3.10
CA GLY A 208 -3.23 -10.33 -2.49
C GLY A 208 -4.70 -10.17 -2.86
N HIS A 209 -5.05 -10.35 -4.14
CA HIS A 209 -6.43 -10.29 -4.62
C HIS A 209 -7.28 -11.40 -3.99
N ILE A 210 -6.77 -12.62 -3.93
CA ILE A 210 -7.40 -13.75 -3.21
C ILE A 210 -7.61 -13.40 -1.74
N ALA A 211 -6.59 -12.88 -1.06
CA ALA A 211 -6.72 -12.48 0.34
C ALA A 211 -7.81 -11.42 0.55
N ILE A 212 -7.96 -10.46 -0.37
CA ILE A 212 -9.04 -9.48 -0.34
C ILE A 212 -10.41 -10.17 -0.46
N LEU A 213 -10.57 -11.08 -1.42
CA LEU A 213 -11.83 -11.81 -1.64
C LEU A 213 -12.25 -12.68 -0.44
N TYR A 214 -11.29 -13.28 0.26
CA TYR A 214 -11.54 -14.11 1.43
C TYR A 214 -11.47 -13.37 2.77
N SER A 215 -11.18 -12.07 2.76
CA SER A 215 -11.12 -11.28 3.99
C SER A 215 -12.53 -10.96 4.52
N GLY A 216 -13.03 -11.81 5.42
CA GLY A 216 -14.30 -11.53 6.12
C GLY A 216 -14.16 -10.36 7.10
N ARG A 217 -15.04 -9.36 7.03
CA ARG A 217 -15.20 -8.37 8.12
C ARG A 217 -16.36 -8.70 9.06
N LEU A 218 -16.20 -8.25 10.30
CA LEU A 218 -17.23 -8.20 11.32
C LEU A 218 -18.26 -7.13 10.95
N ILE A 219 -19.53 -7.52 10.92
CA ILE A 219 -20.67 -6.64 10.62
C ILE A 219 -21.15 -6.01 11.92
N ASP A 220 -21.43 -4.70 11.90
CA ASP A 220 -21.99 -3.99 13.05
C ASP A 220 -23.43 -4.45 13.31
N PRO A 221 -23.73 -5.04 14.49
CA PRO A 221 -25.06 -5.49 14.86
C PRO A 221 -26.10 -4.35 14.92
N HIS A 222 -25.67 -3.10 15.14
CA HIS A 222 -26.57 -1.98 15.36
C HIS A 222 -26.97 -1.24 14.08
N ARG A 223 -26.20 -1.38 12.98
CA ARG A 223 -26.53 -0.82 11.64
C ARG A 223 -26.13 -1.78 10.50
N PRO A 224 -26.83 -2.92 10.34
CA PRO A 224 -26.42 -3.98 9.42
C PRO A 224 -26.35 -3.58 7.92
N PRO A 225 -27.31 -2.85 7.31
CA PRO A 225 -27.27 -2.60 5.86
C PRO A 225 -26.13 -1.67 5.42
N ARG A 226 -25.90 -0.56 6.15
CA ARG A 226 -24.87 0.44 5.82
C ARG A 226 -23.44 -0.12 6.04
N SER A 227 -23.23 -0.95 7.06
CA SER A 227 -21.91 -1.56 7.33
C SER A 227 -21.51 -2.60 6.29
N VAL A 228 -22.48 -3.41 5.82
CA VAL A 228 -22.27 -4.42 4.77
C VAL A 228 -21.95 -3.76 3.43
N TRP A 229 -22.71 -2.74 3.03
CA TRP A 229 -22.45 -2.01 1.78
C TRP A 229 -21.07 -1.39 1.76
N ARG A 230 -20.66 -0.76 2.87
CA ARG A 230 -19.35 -0.12 2.97
C ARG A 230 -18.21 -1.14 2.91
N HIS A 231 -18.36 -2.28 3.59
CA HIS A 231 -17.36 -3.35 3.50
C HIS A 231 -17.21 -3.84 2.07
N ALA A 232 -18.32 -4.08 1.38
CA ALA A 232 -18.34 -4.49 -0.02
C ALA A 232 -17.67 -3.43 -0.94
N ALA A 233 -17.96 -2.14 -0.73
CA ALA A 233 -17.30 -1.04 -1.44
C ALA A 233 -15.78 -1.00 -1.19
N ILE A 234 -15.34 -1.18 0.07
CA ILE A 234 -13.92 -1.23 0.43
C ILE A 234 -13.21 -2.39 -0.27
N MET A 235 -13.83 -3.58 -0.28
CA MET A 235 -13.24 -4.74 -0.96
C MET A 235 -13.16 -4.54 -2.48
N ARG A 236 -14.16 -3.88 -3.07
CA ARG A 236 -14.09 -3.47 -4.47
C ARG A 236 -12.94 -2.52 -4.74
N VAL A 237 -12.77 -1.48 -3.92
CA VAL A 237 -11.67 -0.53 -4.08
C VAL A 237 -10.32 -1.21 -3.94
N TRP A 238 -10.13 -2.08 -2.94
CA TRP A 238 -8.89 -2.83 -2.78
C TRP A 238 -8.63 -3.77 -3.94
N SER A 239 -9.64 -4.48 -4.45
CA SER A 239 -9.49 -5.36 -5.62
C SER A 239 -9.06 -4.59 -6.88
N VAL A 240 -9.68 -3.43 -7.15
CA VAL A 240 -9.32 -2.56 -8.27
C VAL A 240 -7.92 -1.98 -8.08
N TYR A 241 -7.61 -1.51 -6.87
CA TYR A 241 -6.31 -0.94 -6.54
C TYR A 241 -5.18 -1.96 -6.71
N THR A 242 -5.33 -3.18 -6.18
CA THR A 242 -4.36 -4.26 -6.34
C THR A 242 -4.16 -4.62 -7.81
N LEU A 243 -5.23 -4.68 -8.61
CA LEU A 243 -5.15 -4.91 -10.05
C LEU A 243 -4.33 -3.83 -10.76
N LEU A 244 -4.66 -2.55 -10.52
CA LEU A 244 -4.01 -1.42 -11.18
C LEU A 244 -2.53 -1.30 -10.79
N VAL A 245 -2.19 -1.53 -9.53
CA VAL A 245 -0.78 -1.56 -9.08
C VAL A 245 -0.03 -2.71 -9.74
N GLY A 246 -0.62 -3.90 -9.82
CA GLY A 246 0.01 -5.04 -10.50
C GLY A 246 0.28 -4.77 -11.99
N ILE A 247 -0.70 -4.17 -12.70
CA ILE A 247 -0.53 -3.75 -14.11
C ILE A 247 0.61 -2.73 -14.22
N ALA A 248 0.62 -1.71 -13.35
CA ALA A 248 1.63 -0.66 -13.38
C ALA A 248 3.04 -1.22 -13.10
N VAL A 249 3.19 -2.14 -12.15
CA VAL A 249 4.49 -2.76 -11.84
C VAL A 249 4.97 -3.62 -13.00
N MET A 250 4.12 -4.41 -13.65
CA MET A 250 4.56 -5.24 -14.77
C MET A 250 4.90 -4.43 -16.01
N LEU A 251 4.06 -3.47 -16.39
CA LEU A 251 4.38 -2.58 -17.52
C LEU A 251 5.59 -1.69 -17.20
N GLY A 252 5.68 -1.22 -15.96
CA GLY A 252 6.72 -0.28 -15.54
C GLY A 252 8.08 -0.91 -15.30
N VAL A 253 8.13 -2.12 -14.75
CA VAL A 253 9.38 -2.83 -14.40
C VAL A 253 9.64 -4.01 -15.31
N GLY A 254 8.65 -4.87 -15.55
CA GLY A 254 8.80 -6.07 -16.39
C GLY A 254 9.10 -5.74 -17.85
N LEU A 255 8.24 -4.94 -18.49
CA LEU A 255 8.43 -4.56 -19.89
C LEU A 255 9.67 -3.67 -20.10
N THR A 256 9.95 -2.74 -19.18
CA THR A 256 11.14 -1.88 -19.28
C THR A 256 12.43 -2.66 -19.06
N LEU A 257 12.44 -3.67 -18.18
CA LEU A 257 13.55 -4.61 -18.04
C LEU A 257 13.79 -5.36 -19.36
N GLN A 258 12.73 -5.87 -19.99
CA GLN A 258 12.85 -6.57 -21.28
C GLN A 258 13.41 -5.68 -22.38
N LEU A 259 12.87 -4.46 -22.53
CA LEU A 259 13.37 -3.49 -23.50
C LEU A 259 14.81 -3.04 -23.18
N GLY A 260 15.18 -2.98 -21.90
CA GLY A 260 16.52 -2.67 -21.44
C GLY A 260 17.53 -3.75 -21.83
N MET A 261 17.16 -5.02 -21.68
CA MET A 261 17.99 -6.15 -22.12
C MET A 261 18.16 -6.20 -23.64
N LEU A 262 17.16 -5.73 -24.39
CA LEU A 262 17.23 -5.59 -25.84
C LEU A 262 18.07 -4.37 -26.29
N GLY A 263 18.56 -3.55 -25.35
CA GLY A 263 19.32 -2.33 -25.66
C GLY A 263 18.46 -1.20 -26.24
N MET A 264 17.13 -1.31 -26.19
CA MET A 264 16.21 -0.30 -26.73
C MET A 264 16.00 0.88 -25.77
N VAL A 265 16.16 0.63 -24.46
CA VAL A 265 16.07 1.66 -23.42
C VAL A 265 17.24 1.52 -22.45
N PRO A 266 17.68 2.61 -21.79
CA PRO A 266 18.71 2.52 -20.77
C PRO A 266 18.19 1.77 -19.54
N LEU A 267 19.03 0.95 -18.91
CA LEU A 267 18.67 0.17 -17.72
C LEU A 267 18.18 1.05 -16.55
N GLY A 268 18.66 2.29 -16.45
CA GLY A 268 18.21 3.25 -15.45
C GLY A 268 16.73 3.61 -15.56
N LEU A 269 16.14 3.52 -16.75
CA LEU A 269 14.72 3.80 -16.95
C LEU A 269 13.83 2.78 -16.22
N MET A 270 14.26 1.52 -16.12
CA MET A 270 13.59 0.50 -15.31
C MET A 270 13.55 0.93 -13.84
N GLY A 271 14.68 1.38 -13.30
CA GLY A 271 14.79 1.86 -11.92
C GLY A 271 13.88 3.07 -11.65
N THR A 272 13.92 4.09 -12.51
CA THR A 272 13.07 5.28 -12.35
C THR A 272 11.59 4.95 -12.52
N THR A 273 11.22 4.11 -13.49
CA THR A 273 9.81 3.75 -13.72
C THR A 273 9.26 2.90 -12.58
N GLY A 274 10.03 1.89 -12.14
CA GLY A 274 9.66 1.09 -10.97
C GLY A 274 9.48 1.91 -9.70
N MET A 275 10.36 2.90 -9.51
CA MET A 275 10.26 3.83 -8.39
C MET A 275 9.01 4.72 -8.47
N PHE A 276 8.73 5.28 -9.64
CA PHE A 276 7.54 6.08 -9.85
C PHE A 276 6.26 5.26 -9.57
N VAL A 277 6.21 4.01 -10.03
CA VAL A 277 5.10 3.09 -9.74
C VAL A 277 4.99 2.81 -8.23
N ALA A 278 6.11 2.57 -7.54
CA ALA A 278 6.11 2.37 -6.09
C ALA A 278 5.55 3.59 -5.36
N MET A 279 5.96 4.81 -5.73
CA MET A 279 5.40 6.03 -5.14
C MET A 279 3.90 6.15 -5.36
N LEU A 280 3.42 5.89 -6.59
CA LEU A 280 1.99 5.91 -6.89
C LEU A 280 1.21 4.86 -6.11
N ALA A 281 1.79 3.66 -5.91
CA ALA A 281 1.20 2.63 -5.07
C ALA A 281 1.10 3.12 -3.61
N PHE A 282 2.19 3.56 -2.99
CA PHE A 282 2.15 4.07 -1.61
C PHE A 282 1.18 5.25 -1.44
N ALA A 283 1.19 6.21 -2.36
CA ALA A 283 0.26 7.34 -2.35
C ALA A 283 -1.20 6.87 -2.51
N GLY A 284 -1.47 5.97 -3.45
CA GLY A 284 -2.80 5.39 -3.66
C GLY A 284 -3.29 4.60 -2.44
N CYS A 285 -2.42 3.85 -1.78
CA CYS A 285 -2.71 3.18 -0.52
C CYS A 285 -3.14 4.17 0.57
N ILE A 286 -2.39 5.27 0.74
CA ILE A 286 -2.75 6.34 1.69
C ILE A 286 -4.11 6.95 1.33
N VAL A 287 -4.37 7.24 0.04
CA VAL A 287 -5.66 7.77 -0.41
C VAL A 287 -6.80 6.81 -0.07
N VAL A 288 -6.66 5.52 -0.37
CA VAL A 288 -7.67 4.51 -0.03
C VAL A 288 -7.90 4.47 1.49
N ILE A 289 -6.83 4.46 2.28
CA ILE A 289 -6.88 4.47 3.74
C ILE A 289 -7.58 5.73 4.27
N LEU A 290 -7.31 6.92 3.73
CA LEU A 290 -7.89 8.17 4.22
C LEU A 290 -9.36 8.33 3.81
N PHE A 291 -9.71 8.03 2.56
CA PHE A 291 -11.08 8.20 2.06
C PHE A 291 -12.02 7.11 2.58
N TYR A 292 -11.55 5.85 2.62
CA TYR A 292 -12.39 4.73 3.01
C TYR A 292 -12.19 4.31 4.48
N GLY A 293 -11.11 4.76 5.14
CA GLY A 293 -10.86 4.52 6.57
C GLY A 293 -11.41 5.60 7.49
N ARG A 294 -11.65 6.84 7.03
CA ARG A 294 -12.34 7.87 7.84
C ARG A 294 -13.82 7.50 8.03
N ASN A 295 -14.12 6.85 9.15
CA ASN A 295 -15.47 6.52 9.60
C ASN A 295 -16.34 7.76 9.90
N GLY A 296 -17.14 8.22 8.92
CA GLY A 296 -18.48 8.78 9.17
C GLY A 296 -18.62 10.23 9.67
N SER A 297 -17.63 11.11 9.53
CA SER A 297 -17.80 12.51 10.01
C SER A 297 -18.70 13.39 9.14
N HIS A 298 -18.97 13.05 7.89
CA HIS A 298 -19.78 13.92 7.01
C HIS A 298 -21.25 13.52 6.90
N ALA A 299 -21.64 12.36 7.42
CA ALA A 299 -23.05 11.95 7.41
C ALA A 299 -23.76 12.31 8.72
N ASP A 300 -23.04 12.28 9.85
CA ASP A 300 -23.62 12.61 11.15
C ASP A 300 -23.91 14.14 11.28
N ASP A 301 -23.09 15.01 10.67
CA ASP A 301 -23.30 16.48 10.73
C ASP A 301 -24.49 16.97 9.87
N VAL A 302 -24.93 16.17 8.89
CA VAL A 302 -26.07 16.52 8.01
C VAL A 302 -27.39 16.04 8.64
N GLU A 303 -27.44 14.84 9.21
CA GLU A 303 -28.67 14.31 9.83
C GLU A 303 -28.97 14.95 11.21
N VAL A 304 -27.98 15.44 11.97
CA VAL A 304 -28.24 16.17 13.24
C VAL A 304 -28.85 17.56 12.97
N GLY A 305 -28.60 18.15 11.79
CA GLY A 305 -29.24 19.39 11.36
C GLY A 305 -30.69 19.20 10.89
N GLU A 306 -31.00 18.07 10.25
CA GLU A 306 -32.36 17.76 9.78
C GLU A 306 -33.25 17.20 10.89
N THR A 307 -32.72 16.43 11.83
CA THR A 307 -33.53 15.88 12.95
C THR A 307 -33.72 16.86 14.11
N GLY A 308 -32.90 17.91 14.20
CA GLY A 308 -33.02 18.97 15.21
C GLY A 308 -34.00 20.10 14.88
N THR A 309 -34.61 20.09 13.69
CA THR A 309 -35.54 21.16 13.25
C THR A 309 -36.99 20.72 13.10
N GLU A 310 -37.31 19.44 13.29
CA GLU A 310 -38.67 18.90 13.12
C GLU A 310 -39.43 18.61 14.44
N ASP A 311 -38.84 18.80 15.63
CA ASP A 311 -39.51 18.54 16.93
C ASP A 311 -39.88 19.81 17.73
N GLU A 312 -39.72 20.99 17.14
CA GLU A 312 -40.28 22.25 17.67
C GLU A 312 -41.37 22.77 16.72
N THR A 313 -42.49 22.07 16.63
CA THR A 313 -43.82 22.64 16.38
C THR A 313 -44.83 21.52 16.30
N MET A 314 -45.67 21.37 17.32
CA MET A 314 -47.13 21.44 17.20
C MET A 314 -47.78 21.29 18.59
N PRO A 315 -48.93 21.96 18.81
CA PRO A 315 -49.49 22.33 20.12
C PRO A 315 -50.18 21.20 20.90
#